data_AF-A0A7J9CW07-F1
#
_entry.id   AF-A0A7J9CW07-F1
#
_cell.length_a   1.000
_cell.length_b   1.000
_cell.length_c   1.000
_cell.angle_alpha   90.00
_cell.angle_beta   90.00
_cell.angle_gamma   90.00
#
_symmetry.space_group_name_H-M   'P 1'
#
loop_
_entity.id
_entity.type
_entity.pdbx_description
1 polymer ?
#
loop_
_entity_poly.entity_id
_entity_poly.type
_entity_poly.pdbx_seq_one_letter_code
_entity_poly.pdbx_strand_id
1 'polypeptide(L)'
;MKGAQAWRLGSMGDMQILPGSRHRPPLKRPIWIISLVSLVCLFLVCAYIYPPQGSAACYVFSSRGCKVLTNWLPPSPTRELSDEEIASQVVIRDILSNPPVQSKNPKIAFMFLTPSSLPFEKLWDMFFRGHEGKFSVYVHASKGKPVHVSRYFLNRDIRSDEVVWGKISMVDAEKRLLAHALQDTDNQHFVLLSE
;
A
#
# COMPACT_ATOMS: atom_id res chain seq x y z
N MET A 1 -29.75 -76.18 -58.30
CA MET A 1 -30.04 -74.94 -59.06
C MET A 1 -28.98 -73.91 -58.64
N LYS A 2 -27.82 -73.86 -59.29
CA LYS A 2 -27.37 -72.84 -60.27
C LYS A 2 -28.15 -71.52 -60.36
N GLY A 3 -27.36 -70.43 -60.41
CA GLY A 3 -27.68 -69.07 -60.88
C GLY A 3 -26.96 -68.01 -60.01
N ALA A 4 -25.64 -67.79 -60.05
CA ALA A 4 -24.78 -67.22 -61.10
C ALA A 4 -25.05 -65.74 -61.41
N GLN A 5 -24.08 -64.87 -61.10
CA GLN A 5 -23.70 -63.75 -61.98
C GLN A 5 -22.21 -63.40 -61.81
N ALA A 6 -21.50 -63.41 -62.94
CA ALA A 6 -20.11 -63.05 -63.19
C ALA A 6 -20.07 -61.60 -63.78
N TRP A 7 -18.98 -60.83 -63.87
CA TRP A 7 -17.67 -61.04 -64.52
C TRP A 7 -16.71 -59.89 -64.12
N ARG A 8 -15.45 -60.19 -63.72
CA ARG A 8 -14.14 -59.90 -64.38
C ARG A 8 -13.84 -58.46 -64.84
N LEU A 9 -12.61 -57.96 -64.58
CA LEU A 9 -11.50 -57.89 -65.58
C LEU A 9 -10.18 -57.24 -65.06
N GLY A 10 -9.06 -57.98 -65.17
CA GLY A 10 -7.69 -57.50 -65.52
C GLY A 10 -6.83 -56.86 -64.41
N SER A 11 -5.49 -56.89 -64.40
CA SER A 11 -4.46 -57.32 -65.36
C SER A 11 -3.08 -57.32 -64.65
N MET A 12 -2.22 -58.27 -65.05
CA MET A 12 -0.75 -58.38 -64.98
C MET A 12 0.09 -57.43 -64.09
N GLY A 13 1.09 -58.04 -63.42
CA GLY A 13 2.45 -57.49 -63.42
C GLY A 13 3.23 -57.65 -62.12
N ASP A 14 4.01 -58.73 -62.03
CA ASP A 14 5.16 -58.82 -61.12
C ASP A 14 6.14 -57.66 -61.39
N MET A 15 6.59 -56.97 -60.35
CA MET A 15 7.87 -56.27 -60.39
C MET A 15 8.53 -56.30 -59.01
N GLN A 16 9.51 -57.18 -58.88
CA GLN A 16 10.44 -57.23 -57.76
C GLN A 16 11.24 -55.92 -57.70
N ILE A 17 11.32 -55.30 -56.52
CA ILE A 17 12.13 -54.10 -56.26
C ILE A 17 13.17 -54.46 -55.19
N LEU A 18 14.45 -54.23 -55.52
CA LEU A 18 15.64 -54.40 -54.68
C LEU A 18 15.55 -53.67 -53.32
N PRO A 19 16.31 -54.09 -52.28
CA PRO A 19 16.38 -53.37 -51.02
C PRO A 19 17.28 -52.12 -51.17
N GLY A 20 16.69 -50.93 -51.02
CA GLY A 20 17.43 -49.68 -50.85
C GLY A 20 18.05 -49.58 -49.46
N SER A 21 19.33 -49.20 -49.40
CA SER A 21 20.08 -48.96 -48.15
C SER A 21 19.47 -47.78 -47.38
N ARG A 22 18.91 -48.05 -46.19
CA ARG A 22 18.48 -46.99 -45.27
C ARG A 22 19.62 -46.67 -44.32
N HIS A 23 20.31 -45.57 -44.56
CA HIS A 23 21.20 -44.97 -43.58
C HIS A 23 20.35 -44.38 -42.44
N ARG A 24 20.46 -44.92 -41.22
CA ARG A 24 19.88 -44.30 -40.01
C ARG A 24 20.72 -43.08 -39.65
N PRO A 25 20.13 -41.89 -39.42
CA PRO A 25 20.88 -40.76 -38.88
C PRO A 25 21.26 -41.04 -37.41
N PRO A 26 22.41 -40.56 -36.93
CA PRO A 26 22.87 -40.80 -35.57
C PRO A 26 21.94 -40.12 -34.57
N LEU A 27 21.48 -40.91 -33.58
CA LEU A 27 20.70 -40.44 -32.43
C LEU A 27 21.53 -39.37 -31.69
N LYS A 28 21.20 -38.09 -31.86
CA LYS A 28 21.73 -37.02 -30.98
C LYS A 28 21.29 -37.36 -29.57
N ARG A 29 22.24 -37.76 -28.72
CA ARG A 29 21.98 -38.13 -27.32
C ARG A 29 21.19 -37.00 -26.63
N PRO A 30 20.26 -37.33 -25.72
CA PRO A 30 19.34 -36.36 -25.10
C PRO A 30 20.04 -35.53 -24.01
N ILE A 31 21.16 -34.89 -24.34
CA ILE A 31 21.98 -34.07 -23.43
C ILE A 31 21.15 -32.91 -22.88
N TRP A 32 20.23 -32.36 -23.66
CA TRP A 32 19.33 -31.29 -23.21
C TRP A 32 18.39 -31.74 -22.10
N ILE A 33 17.93 -33.00 -22.11
CA ILE A 33 17.08 -33.55 -21.06
C ILE A 33 17.85 -33.65 -19.75
N ILE A 34 19.10 -34.11 -19.80
CA ILE A 34 19.97 -34.21 -18.61
C ILE A 34 20.23 -32.81 -18.03
N SER A 35 20.51 -31.82 -18.89
CA SER A 35 20.72 -30.43 -18.48
C SER A 35 19.46 -29.85 -17.82
N LEU A 36 18.28 -30.12 -18.40
CA LEU A 36 17.01 -29.62 -17.88
C LEU A 36 16.66 -30.26 -16.54
N VAL A 37 16.86 -31.58 -16.40
CA VAL A 37 16.66 -32.28 -15.13
C VAL A 37 17.64 -31.77 -14.06
N SER A 38 18.90 -31.55 -14.42
CA SER A 38 19.90 -30.98 -13.51
C SER A 38 19.50 -29.58 -13.02
N LEU A 39 19.04 -28.72 -13.94
CA LEU A 39 18.57 -27.37 -13.62
C LEU A 39 17.36 -27.39 -12.67
N VAL A 40 16.40 -28.28 -12.93
CA VAL A 40 15.21 -28.44 -12.07
C VAL A 40 15.60 -28.94 -10.68
N CYS A 41 16.48 -29.94 -10.60
CA CYS A 41 16.98 -30.44 -9.31
C CYS A 41 17.71 -29.36 -8.51
N LEU A 42 18.56 -28.56 -9.15
CA LEU A 42 19.26 -27.45 -8.51
C LEU A 42 18.27 -26.42 -7.97
N PHE A 43 17.25 -26.05 -8.76
CA PHE A 43 16.23 -25.10 -8.34
C PHE A 43 15.44 -25.60 -7.11
N LEU A 44 15.07 -26.89 -7.10
CA LEU A 44 14.39 -27.50 -5.95
C LEU A 44 15.26 -27.53 -4.69
N VAL A 45 16.56 -27.83 -4.83
CA VAL A 45 17.51 -27.81 -3.70
C VAL A 45 17.70 -26.38 -3.18
N CYS A 46 17.84 -25.39 -4.06
CA CYS A 46 17.94 -23.98 -3.66
C CYS A 46 16.67 -23.51 -2.95
N ALA A 47 15.48 -23.86 -3.44
CA ALA A 47 14.21 -23.52 -2.78
C ALA A 47 14.05 -24.19 -1.41
N TYR A 48 14.59 -25.40 -1.24
CA TYR A 48 14.59 -26.11 0.04
C TYR A 48 15.57 -25.50 1.06
N ILE A 49 16.78 -25.10 0.63
CA ILE A 49 17.81 -24.52 1.50
C ILE A 49 17.51 -23.06 1.84
N TYR A 50 16.90 -22.31 0.92
CA TYR A 50 16.57 -20.90 1.08
C TYR A 50 15.05 -20.70 1.04
N PRO A 51 14.31 -21.11 2.10
CA PRO A 51 12.90 -20.81 2.18
C PRO A 51 12.70 -19.28 2.19
N PRO A 52 11.75 -18.74 1.41
CA PRO A 52 11.51 -17.31 1.37
C PRO A 52 11.04 -16.84 2.75
N GLN A 53 11.86 -16.07 3.44
CA GLN A 53 11.57 -15.53 4.77
C GLN A 53 10.56 -14.35 4.74
N GLY A 54 10.08 -13.96 3.55
CA GLY A 54 9.19 -12.82 3.36
C GLY A 54 7.89 -13.19 2.65
N SER A 55 6.76 -12.76 3.22
CA SER A 55 5.41 -12.91 2.66
C SER A 55 5.26 -12.28 1.27
N ALA A 56 6.06 -11.25 0.95
CA ALA A 56 5.97 -10.51 -0.31
C ALA A 56 6.29 -11.36 -1.56
N ALA A 57 7.24 -12.30 -1.49
CA ALA A 57 7.62 -13.13 -2.63
C ALA A 57 6.56 -14.22 -2.95
N CYS A 58 5.78 -14.64 -1.96
CA CYS A 58 4.78 -15.69 -2.09
C CYS A 58 3.51 -15.23 -2.85
N TYR A 59 3.16 -13.93 -2.72
CA TYR A 59 2.03 -13.33 -3.44
C TYR A 59 2.25 -13.22 -4.96
N VAL A 60 3.51 -13.26 -5.42
CA VAL A 60 3.84 -13.13 -6.85
C VAL A 60 3.55 -14.42 -7.63
N PHE A 61 3.60 -15.60 -6.98
CA PHE A 61 3.48 -16.89 -7.66
C PHE A 61 2.23 -17.71 -7.31
N SER A 62 1.63 -17.59 -6.11
CA SER A 62 0.34 -18.24 -5.81
C SER A 62 -0.25 -17.81 -4.46
N SER A 63 -1.42 -17.15 -4.47
CA SER A 63 -2.15 -16.79 -3.24
C SER A 63 -2.74 -18.00 -2.48
N ARG A 64 -2.95 -19.14 -3.16
CA ARG A 64 -3.53 -20.36 -2.56
C ARG A 64 -2.48 -21.24 -1.87
N GLY A 65 -1.27 -21.32 -2.39
CA GLY A 65 -0.19 -22.14 -1.79
C GLY A 65 0.32 -21.60 -0.45
N CYS A 66 0.24 -20.28 -0.24
CA CYS A 66 0.79 -19.65 0.96
C CYS A 66 -0.03 -19.90 2.24
N LYS A 67 -1.35 -20.13 2.13
CA LYS A 67 -2.19 -20.53 3.27
C LYS A 67 -1.84 -21.91 3.81
N VAL A 68 -1.38 -22.81 2.95
CA VAL A 68 -0.92 -24.14 3.36
C VAL A 68 0.42 -23.99 4.08
N LEU A 69 1.37 -23.24 3.51
CA LEU A 69 2.70 -23.05 4.09
C LEU A 69 2.68 -22.37 5.47
N THR A 70 1.77 -21.40 5.69
CA THR A 70 1.59 -20.74 7.00
C THR A 70 1.06 -21.68 8.08
N ASN A 71 0.30 -22.72 7.73
CA ASN A 71 -0.13 -23.76 8.67
C ASN A 71 0.99 -24.78 8.99
N TRP A 72 2.02 -24.90 8.13
CA TRP A 72 3.15 -25.82 8.31
C TRP A 72 4.34 -25.18 9.04
N LEU A 73 4.45 -23.85 9.05
CA LEU A 73 5.48 -23.15 9.81
C LEU A 73 5.13 -23.24 11.31
N PRO A 74 6.08 -23.61 12.17
CA PRO A 74 5.85 -23.52 13.61
C PRO A 74 5.51 -22.06 13.94
N PRO A 75 4.55 -21.82 14.86
CA PRO A 75 4.23 -20.46 15.28
C PRO A 75 5.54 -19.78 15.69
N SER A 76 5.76 -18.57 15.20
CA SER A 76 6.92 -17.78 15.61
C SER A 76 6.97 -17.79 17.14
N PRO A 77 8.13 -18.08 17.75
CA PRO A 77 8.23 -18.13 19.20
C PRO A 77 7.66 -16.84 19.76
N THR A 78 6.70 -16.96 20.69
CA THR A 78 6.04 -15.82 21.30
C THR A 78 7.08 -15.08 22.13
N ARG A 79 7.72 -14.07 21.52
CA ARG A 79 8.64 -13.18 22.23
C ARG A 79 7.82 -12.35 23.21
N GLU A 80 8.30 -12.22 24.44
CA GLU A 80 7.76 -11.26 25.40
C GLU A 80 8.01 -9.84 24.88
N LEU A 81 6.93 -9.06 24.80
CA LEU A 81 6.98 -7.66 24.38
C LEU A 81 7.49 -6.80 25.53
N SER A 82 8.25 -5.75 25.22
CA SER A 82 8.59 -4.75 26.24
C SER A 82 7.36 -3.93 26.62
N ASP A 83 7.41 -3.27 27.79
CA ASP A 83 6.33 -2.41 28.24
C ASP A 83 6.00 -1.30 27.23
N GLU A 84 7.01 -0.76 26.53
CA GLU A 84 6.84 0.24 25.47
C GLU A 84 6.12 -0.33 24.24
N GLU A 85 6.45 -1.56 23.85
CA GLU A 85 5.78 -2.25 22.75
C GLU A 85 4.32 -2.55 23.12
N ILE A 86 4.06 -2.98 24.35
CA ILE A 86 2.71 -3.21 24.87
C ILE A 86 1.92 -1.90 24.90
N ALA A 87 2.50 -0.82 25.43
CA ALA A 87 1.86 0.49 25.47
C ALA A 87 1.54 1.00 24.05
N SER A 88 2.46 0.83 23.10
CA SER A 88 2.23 1.19 21.69
C SER A 88 1.11 0.35 21.07
N GLN A 89 1.02 -0.95 21.37
CA GLN A 89 -0.06 -1.81 20.91
C GLN A 89 -1.42 -1.38 21.48
N VAL A 90 -1.48 -1.03 22.76
CA VAL A 90 -2.70 -0.53 23.41
C VAL A 90 -3.13 0.79 22.76
N VAL A 91 -2.22 1.73 22.51
CA VAL A 91 -2.54 2.99 21.80
C VAL A 91 -3.07 2.69 20.40
N ILE A 92 -2.39 1.83 19.63
CA ILE A 92 -2.83 1.50 18.27
C ILE A 92 -4.20 0.84 18.29
N ARG A 93 -4.42 -0.13 19.17
CA ARG A 93 -5.68 -0.86 19.23
C ARG A 93 -6.80 0.02 19.78
N ASP A 94 -6.62 0.60 20.95
CA ASP A 94 -7.73 1.21 21.69
C ASP A 94 -7.92 2.69 21.34
N ILE A 95 -6.95 3.36 20.68
CA ILE A 95 -7.07 4.77 20.27
C ILE A 95 -7.13 4.87 18.75
N LEU A 96 -6.19 4.26 18.02
CA LEU A 96 -6.14 4.39 16.55
C LEU A 96 -7.16 3.52 15.82
N SER A 97 -7.57 2.38 16.39
CA SER A 97 -8.59 1.51 15.77
C SER A 97 -10.03 1.81 16.22
N ASN A 98 -10.21 2.84 17.06
CA ASN A 98 -11.55 3.31 17.37
C ASN A 98 -12.27 3.82 16.12
N PRO A 99 -13.58 3.58 15.99
CA PRO A 99 -14.35 4.14 14.91
C PRO A 99 -14.28 5.66 14.95
N PRO A 100 -14.18 6.34 13.79
CA PRO A 100 -14.12 7.79 13.74
C PRO A 100 -15.35 8.40 14.41
N VAL A 101 -15.11 9.45 15.21
CA VAL A 101 -16.17 10.16 15.92
C VAL A 101 -17.10 10.77 14.88
N GLN A 102 -18.35 10.30 14.86
CA GLN A 102 -19.38 10.87 13.99
C GLN A 102 -19.81 12.22 14.54
N SER A 103 -19.31 13.29 13.94
CA SER A 103 -19.75 14.64 14.26
C SER A 103 -21.15 14.89 13.70
N LYS A 104 -22.00 15.52 14.52
CA LYS A 104 -23.32 16.01 14.10
C LYS A 104 -23.20 17.27 13.22
N ASN A 105 -22.09 18.01 13.32
CA ASN A 105 -21.84 19.28 12.65
C ASN A 105 -20.40 19.33 12.14
N PRO A 106 -20.06 18.63 11.05
CA PRO A 106 -18.68 18.56 10.58
C PRO A 106 -18.13 19.94 10.21
N LYS A 107 -16.91 20.23 10.68
CA LYS A 107 -16.18 21.49 10.48
C LYS A 107 -14.83 21.24 9.81
N ILE A 108 -14.32 22.30 9.18
CA ILE A 108 -12.94 22.41 8.70
C ILE A 108 -12.15 23.27 9.68
N ALA A 109 -11.05 22.76 10.21
CA ALA A 109 -10.09 23.50 11.01
C ALA A 109 -9.09 24.23 10.11
N PHE A 110 -9.15 25.55 10.10
CA PHE A 110 -8.16 26.41 9.47
C PHE A 110 -7.10 26.80 10.50
N MET A 111 -5.88 26.32 10.27
CA MET A 111 -4.74 26.52 11.14
C MET A 111 -3.75 27.44 10.43
N PHE A 112 -3.59 28.65 10.95
CA PHE A 112 -2.71 29.66 10.39
C PHE A 112 -1.41 29.75 11.18
N LEU A 113 -0.29 29.56 10.50
CA LEU A 113 1.05 29.77 11.04
C LEU A 113 1.62 31.06 10.45
N THR A 114 1.72 32.11 11.26
CA THR A 114 2.19 33.42 10.82
C THR A 114 3.33 33.95 11.68
N PRO A 115 4.21 34.81 11.13
CA PRO A 115 5.20 35.50 11.94
C PRO A 115 4.56 36.56 12.86
N SER A 116 3.47 37.20 12.43
CA SER A 116 2.80 38.28 13.17
C SER A 116 1.29 38.33 12.87
N SER A 117 0.71 39.51 12.63
CA SER A 117 -0.69 39.65 12.20
C SER A 117 -0.96 38.92 10.89
N LEU A 118 -2.16 38.37 10.76
CA LEU A 118 -2.53 37.57 9.59
C LEU A 118 -2.57 38.43 8.32
N PRO A 119 -1.80 38.09 7.27
CA PRO A 119 -1.93 38.76 5.99
C PRO A 119 -3.30 38.46 5.37
N PHE A 120 -3.83 39.42 4.62
CA PHE A 120 -5.11 39.29 3.91
C PHE A 120 -6.32 38.96 4.79
N GLU A 121 -6.31 39.33 6.08
CA GLU A 121 -7.40 39.05 7.02
C GLU A 121 -8.79 39.49 6.50
N LYS A 122 -8.86 40.61 5.76
CA LYS A 122 -10.10 41.08 5.13
C LYS A 122 -10.64 40.13 4.05
N LEU A 123 -9.76 39.48 3.29
CA LEU A 123 -10.17 38.48 2.30
C LEU A 123 -10.66 37.21 2.98
N TRP A 124 -9.97 36.79 4.05
CA TRP A 124 -10.44 35.68 4.87
C TRP A 124 -11.78 35.97 5.55
N ASP A 125 -12.02 37.20 6.02
CA ASP A 125 -13.33 37.62 6.53
C ASP A 125 -14.44 37.43 5.50
N MET A 126 -14.18 37.82 4.25
CA MET A 126 -15.12 37.62 3.15
C MET A 126 -15.32 36.12 2.83
N PHE A 127 -14.25 35.34 2.85
CA PHE A 127 -14.31 33.89 2.62
C PHE A 127 -15.12 33.16 3.69
N PHE A 128 -15.01 33.55 4.97
CA PHE A 128 -15.71 32.90 6.07
C PHE A 128 -17.17 33.37 6.26
N ARG A 129 -17.54 34.49 5.65
CA ARG A 129 -18.87 35.09 5.80
C ARG A 129 -19.96 34.18 5.25
N GLY A 130 -20.96 33.88 6.09
CA GLY A 130 -22.08 33.01 5.72
C GLY A 130 -21.81 31.52 5.90
N HIS A 131 -20.63 31.14 6.40
CA HIS A 131 -20.24 29.75 6.66
C HIS A 131 -20.08 29.45 8.16
N GLU A 132 -20.68 30.25 9.02
CA GLU A 132 -20.58 30.11 10.47
C GLU A 132 -21.03 28.71 10.93
N GLY A 133 -20.25 28.11 11.84
CA GLY A 133 -20.51 26.76 12.33
C GLY A 133 -20.02 25.62 11.41
N LYS A 134 -19.46 25.94 10.23
CA LYS A 134 -18.81 24.96 9.33
C LYS A 134 -17.29 24.98 9.36
N PHE A 135 -16.71 25.86 10.18
CA PHE A 135 -15.27 25.98 10.33
C PHE A 135 -14.87 26.36 11.74
N SER A 136 -13.61 26.12 12.06
CA SER A 136 -12.92 26.62 13.24
C SER A 136 -11.60 27.25 12.80
N VAL A 137 -11.15 28.28 13.52
CA VAL A 137 -9.95 29.05 13.18
C VAL A 137 -8.99 28.99 14.36
N TYR A 138 -7.73 28.71 14.07
CA TYR A 138 -6.63 28.66 15.01
C TYR A 138 -5.45 29.43 14.43
N VAL A 139 -4.88 30.34 15.20
CA VAL A 139 -3.78 31.19 14.75
C VAL A 139 -2.57 30.99 15.66
N HIS A 140 -1.41 30.77 15.08
CA HIS A 140 -0.14 30.73 15.77
C HIS A 140 0.73 31.85 15.22
N ALA A 141 1.03 32.84 16.06
CA ALA A 141 1.88 33.98 15.70
C ALA A 141 3.24 33.86 16.41
N SER A 142 4.34 33.76 15.65
CA SER A 142 5.63 33.39 16.23
C SER A 142 6.45 34.55 16.84
N LYS A 143 6.32 35.77 16.34
CA LYS A 143 7.17 36.93 16.75
C LYS A 143 6.43 38.01 17.53
N GLY A 144 5.10 37.97 17.62
CA GLY A 144 4.33 39.03 18.29
C GLY A 144 2.88 38.67 18.52
N LYS A 145 2.20 39.48 19.34
CA LYS A 145 0.75 39.37 19.53
C LYS A 145 0.04 39.98 18.32
N PRO A 146 -0.66 39.19 17.51
CA PRO A 146 -1.35 39.71 16.33
C PRO A 146 -2.50 40.62 16.77
N VAL A 147 -2.79 41.62 15.92
CA VAL A 147 -3.95 42.48 16.07
C VAL A 147 -4.93 42.09 14.98
N HIS A 148 -6.08 41.56 15.39
CA HIS A 148 -7.13 41.09 14.49
C HIS A 148 -8.21 42.15 14.31
N VAL A 149 -8.66 42.34 13.08
CA VAL A 149 -9.75 43.27 12.72
C VAL A 149 -11.05 42.52 12.51
N SER A 150 -10.99 41.31 11.96
CA SER A 150 -12.14 40.46 11.70
C SER A 150 -12.56 39.69 12.95
N ARG A 151 -13.88 39.61 13.14
CA ARG A 151 -14.49 38.86 14.25
C ARG A 151 -14.13 37.37 14.28
N TYR A 152 -13.74 36.80 13.14
CA TYR A 152 -13.43 35.36 13.07
C TYR A 152 -12.10 35.00 13.72
N PHE A 153 -11.16 35.94 13.78
CA PHE A 153 -9.81 35.74 14.32
C PHE A 153 -9.66 36.22 15.77
N LEU A 154 -10.63 36.99 16.28
CA LEU A 154 -10.64 37.42 17.68
C LEU A 154 -10.57 36.23 18.64
N ASN A 155 -9.60 36.28 19.55
CA ASN A 155 -9.34 35.24 20.56
C ASN A 155 -9.08 33.84 19.98
N ARG A 156 -8.56 33.75 18.75
CA ARG A 156 -8.15 32.50 18.11
C ARG A 156 -6.65 32.21 18.20
N ASP A 157 -5.91 33.09 18.86
CA ASP A 157 -4.47 32.98 19.02
C ASP A 157 -4.10 31.89 20.02
N ILE A 158 -3.23 30.99 19.59
CA ILE A 158 -2.58 29.98 20.42
C ILE A 158 -1.21 30.51 20.82
N ARG A 159 -0.92 30.41 22.12
CA ARG A 159 0.36 30.80 22.68
C ARG A 159 1.44 29.77 22.32
N SER A 160 2.59 30.26 21.87
CA SER A 160 3.71 29.41 21.46
C SER A 160 5.04 30.14 21.49
N ASP A 161 6.10 29.34 21.39
CA ASP A 161 7.48 29.78 21.33
C ASP A 161 7.85 30.29 19.92
N GLU A 162 8.99 30.96 19.83
CA GLU A 162 9.49 31.48 18.56
C GLU A 162 9.69 30.36 17.54
N VAL A 163 9.24 30.60 16.31
CA VAL A 163 9.35 29.68 15.19
C VAL A 163 10.44 30.16 14.24
N VAL A 164 11.46 29.33 14.07
CA VAL A 164 12.52 29.54 13.08
C VAL A 164 12.29 28.63 11.87
N TRP A 165 12.37 29.22 10.68
CA TRP A 165 12.20 28.48 9.42
C TRP A 165 13.22 27.36 9.27
N GLY A 166 12.76 26.20 8.80
CA GLY A 166 13.60 25.01 8.58
C GLY A 166 14.09 24.33 9.86
N LYS A 167 13.65 24.78 11.05
CA LYS A 167 13.99 24.15 12.33
C LYS A 167 12.82 23.38 12.91
N ILE A 168 13.13 22.50 13.88
CA ILE A 168 12.13 21.70 14.60
C ILE A 168 11.05 22.53 15.28
N SER A 169 11.35 23.77 15.65
CA SER A 169 10.39 24.73 16.19
C SER A 169 9.16 24.94 15.30
N MET A 170 9.31 24.80 13.97
CA MET A 170 8.18 24.89 13.04
C MET A 170 7.26 23.67 13.14
N VAL A 171 7.85 22.48 13.26
CA VAL A 171 7.09 21.24 13.48
C VAL A 171 6.38 21.29 14.84
N ASP A 172 7.03 21.79 15.88
CA ASP A 172 6.42 21.94 17.20
C ASP A 172 5.24 22.93 17.18
N ALA A 173 5.35 24.00 16.39
CA ALA A 173 4.27 24.95 16.16
C ALA A 173 3.06 24.33 15.46
N GLU A 174 3.29 23.57 14.38
CA GLU A 174 2.25 22.85 13.64
C GLU A 174 1.57 21.80 14.51
N LYS A 175 2.35 21.01 15.27
CA LYS A 175 1.82 20.01 16.21
C LYS A 175 0.95 20.66 17.28
N ARG A 176 1.33 21.85 17.77
CA ARG A 176 0.54 22.60 18.75
C ARG A 176 -0.78 23.11 18.14
N LEU A 177 -0.75 23.66 16.92
CA LEU A 177 -1.96 24.03 16.17
C LEU A 177 -2.90 22.84 16.01
N LEU A 178 -2.37 21.71 15.55
CA LEU A 178 -3.12 20.48 15.35
C LEU A 178 -3.71 19.95 16.66
N ALA A 179 -2.94 19.96 17.74
CA ALA A 179 -3.41 19.52 19.05
C ALA A 179 -4.59 20.36 19.56
N HIS A 180 -4.58 21.68 19.34
CA HIS A 180 -5.72 22.54 19.67
C HIS A 180 -6.92 22.30 18.75
N ALA A 181 -6.68 22.03 17.47
CA ALA A 181 -7.74 21.74 16.51
C ALA A 181 -8.43 20.39 16.80
N LEU A 182 -7.69 19.39 17.26
CA LEU A 182 -8.20 18.06 17.62
C LEU A 182 -9.07 18.04 18.89
N GLN A 183 -9.04 19.10 19.71
CA GLN A 183 -9.93 19.20 20.87
C GLN A 183 -11.39 19.39 20.48
N ASP A 184 -11.66 20.00 19.32
CA ASP A 184 -13.00 20.06 18.75
C ASP A 184 -13.27 18.80 17.92
N THR A 185 -14.06 17.89 18.48
CA THR A 185 -14.43 16.62 17.83
C THR A 185 -15.25 16.81 16.55
N ASP A 186 -15.78 18.01 16.32
CA ASP A 186 -16.49 18.33 15.08
C ASP A 186 -15.53 18.60 13.90
N ASN A 187 -14.25 18.88 14.16
CA ASN A 187 -13.28 19.08 13.10
C ASN A 187 -12.96 17.76 12.40
N GLN A 188 -13.27 17.67 11.11
CA GLN A 188 -13.06 16.47 10.29
C GLN A 188 -11.92 16.66 9.28
N HIS A 189 -11.67 17.91 8.87
CA HIS A 189 -10.61 18.27 7.95
C HIS A 189 -9.74 19.36 8.55
N PHE A 190 -8.44 19.32 8.25
CA PHE A 190 -7.44 20.22 8.80
C PHE A 190 -6.68 20.85 7.63
N VAL A 191 -6.68 22.19 7.60
CA VAL A 191 -5.99 22.98 6.57
C VAL A 191 -4.93 23.80 7.28
N LEU A 192 -3.67 23.48 7.01
CA LEU A 192 -2.54 24.26 7.49
C LEU A 192 -2.16 25.29 6.43
N LEU A 193 -2.08 26.55 6.83
CA LEU A 193 -1.73 27.69 5.98
C LEU A 193 -0.58 28.44 6.63
N SER A 194 0.51 28.63 5.88
CA SER A 194 1.58 29.54 6.26
C SER A 194 1.58 30.77 5.36
N GLU A 195 2.10 31.88 5.87
CA GLU A 195 2.53 33.00 5.04
C GLU A 195 3.74 32.63 4.17
#